data_AF-A0A7K3VUV6-F1
#
_entry.id   AF-A0A7K3VUV6-F1
#
_cell.length_a   1.000
_cell.length_b   1.000
_cell.length_c   1.000
_cell.angle_alpha   90.00
_cell.angle_beta   90.00
_cell.angle_gamma   90.00
#
_symmetry.space_group_name_H-M   'P 1'
#
loop_
_entity.id
_entity.type
_entity.pdbx_description
1 polymer ?
#
loop_
_entity_poly.entity_id
_entity_poly.type
_entity_poly.pdbx_seq_one_letter_code
_entity_poly.pdbx_strand_id
1 'polypeptide(L)'
;MSTADAIFNKGVSAMTRIATASKALGINPQKSAERYLCEEISRGMSAVMKVRHIIKGGCIYLQPTRETRDLDITFARKIADVEFYRAIRDMASMLAEKGIVITQVSKPAPLWINGDDGMRFEIEAKIGTAKIKTHVDVTGGSRQLPLNTPSRSVGSTFFAGQVPLHGFFQSFESQVADKLASVALRPDTTRWKDFTDLSMLSKMDLDKTIIAAELAYKLSFQFSTEEDVLAALPEIPATMSFEYVEEKGRVWKAWNERNGRKVSADFTDVACDCRNFYHDIRQILVAKARVDRKPRLRSRPAQQSYALQQIRQEVRENKGNVIQMGDYRDPQTLAFKPKW
;
A
#
# COMPACT_ATOMS: atom_id res chain seq x y z
N MET A 1 -3.74 44.08 -11.60
CA MET A 1 -2.73 43.00 -11.49
C MET A 1 -3.11 41.93 -12.48
N SER A 2 -2.21 41.50 -13.37
CA SER A 2 -2.55 40.45 -14.35
C SER A 2 -2.78 39.11 -13.66
N THR A 3 -3.50 38.19 -14.30
CA THR A 3 -3.67 36.82 -13.79
C THR A 3 -2.32 36.13 -13.57
N ALA A 4 -1.34 36.38 -14.44
CA ALA A 4 0.01 35.85 -14.32
C ALA A 4 0.74 36.38 -13.08
N ASP A 5 0.63 37.69 -12.79
CA ASP A 5 1.23 38.30 -11.59
C ASP A 5 0.60 37.73 -10.31
N ALA A 6 -0.71 37.49 -10.31
CA ALA A 6 -1.41 36.92 -9.17
C ALA A 6 -0.96 35.48 -8.88
N ILE A 7 -0.82 34.65 -9.91
CA ILE A 7 -0.28 33.28 -9.79
C ILE A 7 1.16 33.33 -9.26
N PHE A 8 2.00 34.20 -9.83
CA PHE A 8 3.39 34.35 -9.41
C PHE A 8 3.51 34.76 -7.94
N ASN A 9 2.78 35.79 -7.50
CA ASN A 9 2.81 36.28 -6.12
C ASN A 9 2.34 35.23 -5.11
N LYS A 10 1.30 34.44 -5.46
CA LYS A 10 0.87 33.30 -4.65
C LYS A 10 1.97 32.24 -4.54
N GLY A 11 2.65 31.95 -5.65
CA GLY A 11 3.75 31.00 -5.69
C GLY A 11 4.94 31.44 -4.82
N VAL A 12 5.32 32.72 -4.88
CA VAL A 12 6.35 33.30 -4.00
C VAL A 12 5.95 33.13 -2.53
N SER A 13 4.72 33.48 -2.17
CA SER A 13 4.21 33.33 -0.80
C SER A 13 4.22 31.87 -0.32
N ALA A 14 3.84 30.92 -1.18
CA ALA A 14 3.91 29.49 -0.87
C ALA A 14 5.36 29.04 -0.61
N MET A 15 6.30 29.41 -1.50
CA MET A 15 7.71 29.07 -1.34
C MET A 15 8.33 29.67 -0.09
N THR A 16 7.99 30.92 0.27
CA THR A 16 8.46 31.53 1.53
C THR A 16 7.99 30.73 2.74
N ARG A 17 6.72 30.32 2.78
CA ARG A 17 6.19 29.51 3.90
C ARG A 17 6.85 28.14 3.98
N ILE A 18 7.03 27.47 2.83
CA ILE A 18 7.72 26.18 2.75
C ILE A 18 9.16 26.31 3.23
N ALA A 19 9.90 27.32 2.78
CA ALA A 19 11.28 27.55 3.17
C ALA A 19 11.43 27.83 4.68
N THR A 20 10.58 28.72 5.22
CA THR A 20 10.57 29.02 6.66
C THR A 20 10.28 27.78 7.50
N ALA A 21 9.24 27.01 7.14
CA ALA A 21 8.89 25.79 7.85
C ALA A 21 9.98 24.72 7.74
N SER A 22 10.55 24.54 6.55
CA SER A 22 11.63 23.56 6.32
C SER A 22 12.85 23.87 7.18
N LYS A 23 13.23 25.16 7.25
CA LYS A 23 14.31 25.62 8.13
C LYS A 23 14.01 25.33 9.60
N ALA A 24 12.80 25.62 10.06
CA ALA A 24 12.39 25.37 11.44
C ALA A 24 12.40 23.88 11.81
N LEU A 25 12.03 23.01 10.86
CA LEU A 25 11.97 21.56 11.02
C LEU A 25 13.30 20.86 10.73
N GLY A 26 14.33 21.60 10.27
CA GLY A 26 15.63 21.04 9.91
C GLY A 26 15.62 20.12 8.68
N ILE A 27 14.63 20.28 7.80
CA ILE A 27 14.46 19.49 6.56
C ILE A 27 14.82 20.30 5.31
N ASN A 28 14.99 19.62 4.18
CA ASN A 28 15.37 20.21 2.92
C ASN A 28 14.19 21.00 2.29
N PRO A 29 14.36 22.30 2.01
CA PRO A 29 13.28 23.12 1.45
C PRO A 29 12.89 22.73 0.03
N GLN A 30 13.84 22.23 -0.78
CA GLN A 30 13.56 21.77 -2.14
C GLN A 30 12.69 20.51 -2.11
N LYS A 31 13.05 19.51 -1.29
CA LYS A 31 12.22 18.30 -1.12
C LYS A 31 10.84 18.62 -0.57
N SER A 32 10.74 19.61 0.31
CA SER A 32 9.46 20.07 0.86
C SER A 32 8.58 20.75 -0.20
N ALA A 33 9.17 21.50 -1.13
CA ALA A 33 8.44 22.04 -2.28
C ALA A 33 8.00 20.95 -3.27
N GLU A 34 8.83 19.92 -3.49
CA GLU A 34 8.49 18.74 -4.29
C GLU A 34 7.32 17.97 -3.67
N ARG A 35 7.33 17.76 -2.35
CA ARG A 35 6.21 17.19 -1.59
C ARG A 35 4.93 18.03 -1.73
N TYR A 36 5.03 19.35 -1.56
CA TYR A 36 3.87 20.23 -1.72
C TYR A 36 3.25 20.12 -3.12
N LEU A 37 4.08 20.06 -4.17
CA LEU A 37 3.63 19.84 -5.54
C LEU A 37 2.94 18.47 -5.69
N CYS A 38 3.50 17.40 -5.11
CA CYS A 38 2.89 16.06 -5.11
C CYS A 38 1.50 16.07 -4.47
N GLU A 39 1.34 16.75 -3.34
CA GLU A 39 0.06 16.83 -2.64
C GLU A 39 -1.00 17.58 -3.44
N GLU A 40 -0.64 18.69 -4.08
CA GLU A 40 -1.59 19.47 -4.90
C GLU A 40 -1.92 18.76 -6.21
N ILE A 41 -0.99 17.99 -6.80
CA ILE A 41 -1.29 17.08 -7.93
C ILE A 41 -2.28 16.01 -7.50
N SER A 42 -2.05 15.34 -6.36
CA SER A 42 -2.95 14.31 -5.82
C SER A 42 -4.35 14.88 -5.51
N ARG A 43 -4.42 16.10 -4.99
CA ARG A 43 -5.68 16.84 -4.77
C ARG A 43 -6.39 17.14 -6.08
N GLY A 44 -5.66 17.63 -7.08
CA GLY A 44 -6.18 17.87 -8.42
C GLY A 44 -6.74 16.60 -9.05
N MET A 45 -6.00 15.48 -8.99
CA MET A 45 -6.47 14.17 -9.47
C MET A 45 -7.77 13.76 -8.79
N SER A 46 -7.85 13.91 -7.46
CA SER A 46 -9.05 13.58 -6.69
C SER A 46 -10.28 14.39 -7.11
N ALA A 47 -10.07 15.60 -7.64
CA ALA A 47 -11.15 16.49 -8.08
C ALA A 47 -11.59 16.22 -9.52
N VAL A 48 -10.64 15.89 -10.42
CA VAL A 48 -10.92 15.79 -11.86
C VAL A 48 -11.08 14.36 -12.37
N MET A 49 -10.52 13.37 -11.66
CA MET A 49 -10.61 11.97 -12.06
C MET A 49 -11.79 11.28 -11.40
N LYS A 50 -12.52 10.48 -12.19
CA LYS A 50 -13.63 9.66 -11.67
C LYS A 50 -13.14 8.44 -10.88
N VAL A 51 -11.99 7.89 -11.26
CA VAL A 51 -11.40 6.74 -10.59
C VAL A 51 -10.60 7.25 -9.39
N ARG A 52 -10.92 6.73 -8.21
CA ARG A 52 -10.20 7.06 -6.98
C ARG A 52 -8.84 6.38 -6.97
N HIS A 53 -7.83 7.09 -6.50
CA HIS A 53 -6.51 6.53 -6.22
C HIS A 53 -6.25 6.42 -4.71
N ILE A 54 -5.36 5.50 -4.37
CA ILE A 54 -4.75 5.37 -3.05
C ILE A 54 -3.36 5.99 -3.12
N ILE A 55 -3.04 6.85 -2.16
CA ILE A 55 -1.73 7.46 -1.94
C ILE A 55 -0.89 6.45 -1.16
N LYS A 56 0.29 6.13 -1.71
CA LYS A 56 1.25 5.17 -1.15
C LYS A 56 2.58 5.86 -0.85
N GLY A 57 3.56 5.05 -0.45
CA GLY A 57 4.96 5.44 -0.46
C GLY A 57 5.29 6.55 0.55
N GLY A 58 6.18 7.47 0.15
CA GLY A 58 6.66 8.51 1.06
C GLY A 58 5.59 9.54 1.46
N CYS A 59 4.56 9.72 0.62
CA CYS A 59 3.50 10.70 0.82
C CYS A 59 2.57 10.38 2.02
N ILE A 60 2.65 9.19 2.60
CA ILE A 60 1.84 8.84 3.77
C ILE A 60 2.49 9.23 5.10
N TYR A 61 3.78 9.54 5.09
CA TYR A 61 4.52 9.93 6.29
C TYR A 61 4.48 11.44 6.54
N LEU A 62 4.70 11.80 7.81
CA LEU A 62 5.02 13.17 8.21
C LEU A 62 6.33 13.60 7.52
N GLN A 63 6.31 14.74 6.84
CA GLN A 63 7.49 15.24 6.11
C GLN A 63 8.77 15.37 7.00
N PRO A 64 8.69 15.80 8.28
CA PRO A 64 9.87 15.85 9.17
C PRO A 64 10.48 14.49 9.51
N THR A 65 9.66 13.43 9.60
CA THR A 65 10.16 12.09 9.94
C THR A 65 10.69 11.39 8.71
N ARG A 66 10.07 11.63 7.55
CA ARG A 66 10.45 11.00 6.29
C ARG A 66 10.20 11.92 5.10
N GLU A 67 11.23 12.69 4.73
CA GLU A 67 11.19 13.52 3.54
C GLU A 67 10.92 12.67 2.29
N THR A 68 9.98 13.10 1.46
CA THR A 68 9.71 12.50 0.16
C THR A 68 9.65 13.58 -0.92
N ARG A 69 9.86 13.16 -2.17
CA ARG A 69 9.86 14.06 -3.34
C ARG A 69 8.97 13.59 -4.48
N ASP A 70 8.41 12.40 -4.35
CA ASP A 70 7.64 11.68 -5.34
C ASP A 70 6.25 11.36 -4.81
N LEU A 71 5.33 11.18 -5.75
CA LEU A 71 3.96 10.77 -5.50
C LEU A 71 3.77 9.34 -6.01
N ASP A 72 3.70 8.38 -5.08
CA ASP A 72 3.30 7.01 -5.40
C ASP A 72 1.77 6.88 -5.27
N ILE A 73 1.09 6.57 -6.37
CA ILE A 73 -0.36 6.35 -6.36
C ILE A 73 -0.74 5.05 -7.07
N THR A 74 -1.82 4.43 -6.58
CA THR A 74 -2.42 3.27 -7.24
C THR A 74 -3.90 3.46 -7.47
N PHE A 75 -4.38 3.11 -8.65
CA PHE A 75 -5.78 3.14 -9.02
C PHE A 75 -6.39 1.73 -8.94
N ALA A 76 -7.70 1.65 -8.69
CA ALA A 76 -8.41 0.37 -8.67
C ALA A 76 -8.31 -0.41 -10.00
N ARG A 77 -8.08 0.30 -11.10
CA ARG A 77 -7.78 -0.26 -12.42
C ARG A 77 -6.54 0.40 -13.00
N LYS A 78 -5.95 -0.22 -14.01
CA LYS A 78 -4.94 0.47 -14.84
C LYS A 78 -5.58 1.69 -15.51
N ILE A 79 -4.85 2.80 -15.51
CA ILE A 79 -5.23 4.00 -16.25
C ILE A 79 -4.34 4.13 -17.48
N ALA A 80 -4.87 4.66 -18.57
CA ALA A 80 -4.07 4.99 -19.73
C ALA A 80 -3.31 6.32 -19.50
N ASP A 81 -2.17 6.49 -20.18
CA ASP A 81 -1.38 7.72 -20.13
C ASP A 81 -2.19 8.95 -20.56
N VAL A 82 -3.04 8.83 -21.58
CA VAL A 82 -3.96 9.88 -22.03
C VAL A 82 -4.93 10.33 -20.92
N GLU A 83 -5.34 9.44 -20.02
CA GLU A 83 -6.18 9.80 -18.88
C GLU A 83 -5.41 10.64 -17.86
N PHE A 84 -4.14 10.32 -17.64
CA PHE A 84 -3.25 11.10 -16.78
C PHE A 84 -2.99 12.49 -17.34
N TYR A 85 -2.65 12.60 -18.63
CA TYR A 85 -2.45 13.89 -19.30
C TYR A 85 -3.72 14.75 -19.27
N ARG A 86 -4.88 14.13 -19.51
CA ARG A 86 -6.17 14.81 -19.39
C ARG A 86 -6.39 15.34 -17.97
N ALA A 87 -6.09 14.55 -16.94
CA ALA A 87 -6.20 14.99 -15.55
C ALA A 87 -5.29 16.20 -15.27
N ILE A 88 -4.03 16.18 -15.72
CA ILE A 88 -3.10 17.31 -15.55
C ILE A 88 -3.63 18.58 -16.21
N ARG A 89 -4.15 18.47 -17.44
CA ARG A 89 -4.79 19.59 -18.14
C ARG A 89 -5.99 20.13 -17.35
N ASP A 90 -6.88 19.23 -16.91
CA ASP A 90 -8.14 19.60 -16.29
C ASP A 90 -7.94 20.22 -14.88
N MET A 91 -6.85 19.88 -14.17
CA MET A 91 -6.51 20.47 -12.87
C MET A 91 -5.66 21.75 -12.95
N ALA A 92 -5.28 22.21 -14.15
CA ALA A 92 -4.31 23.30 -14.31
C ALA A 92 -4.78 24.62 -13.67
N SER A 93 -6.07 24.96 -13.76
CA SER A 93 -6.64 26.14 -13.12
C SER A 93 -6.57 26.07 -11.59
N MET A 94 -6.85 24.89 -11.02
CA MET A 94 -6.78 24.65 -9.58
C MET A 94 -5.34 24.80 -9.06
N LEU A 95 -4.36 24.31 -9.81
CA LEU A 95 -2.94 24.48 -9.48
C LEU A 95 -2.53 25.96 -9.57
N ALA A 96 -3.00 26.67 -10.60
CA ALA A 96 -2.73 28.11 -10.75
C ALA A 96 -3.28 28.93 -9.58
N GLU A 97 -4.44 28.57 -9.03
CA GLU A 97 -4.99 29.20 -7.82
C GLU A 97 -4.09 29.05 -6.58
N LYS A 98 -3.20 28.05 -6.57
CA LYS A 98 -2.19 27.79 -5.54
C LYS A 98 -0.81 28.37 -5.88
N GLY A 99 -0.70 29.07 -7.02
CA GLY A 99 0.57 29.62 -7.51
C GLY A 99 1.48 28.59 -8.18
N ILE A 100 0.92 27.47 -8.65
CA ILE A 100 1.64 26.38 -9.29
C ILE A 100 1.32 26.39 -10.80
N VAL A 101 2.36 26.33 -11.63
CA VAL A 101 2.21 26.20 -13.08
C VAL A 101 3.03 25.00 -13.55
N ILE A 102 2.35 23.94 -14.03
CA ILE A 102 3.05 22.82 -14.67
C ILE A 102 3.63 23.29 -16.00
N THR A 103 4.96 23.18 -16.16
CA THR A 103 5.66 23.61 -17.36
C THR A 103 5.98 22.45 -18.29
N GLN A 104 6.15 21.24 -17.74
CA GLN A 104 6.44 20.05 -18.53
C GLN A 104 5.93 18.79 -17.84
N VAL A 105 5.47 17.83 -18.64
CA VAL A 105 5.19 16.45 -18.25
C VAL A 105 5.91 15.54 -19.24
N SER A 106 6.69 14.57 -18.77
CA SER A 106 7.39 13.64 -19.65
C SER A 106 6.43 12.66 -20.33
N LYS A 107 6.94 11.94 -21.35
CA LYS A 107 6.35 10.64 -21.74
C LYS A 107 6.43 9.66 -20.55
N PRO A 108 5.47 8.76 -20.37
CA PRO A 108 5.54 7.76 -19.31
C PRO A 108 6.75 6.86 -19.52
N ALA A 109 7.56 6.70 -18.47
CA ALA A 109 8.56 5.64 -18.41
C ALA A 109 7.93 4.38 -17.80
N PRO A 110 8.21 3.17 -18.33
CA PRO A 110 7.68 1.94 -17.76
C PRO A 110 8.25 1.71 -16.35
N LEU A 111 7.39 1.26 -15.43
CA LEU A 111 7.73 1.01 -14.02
C LEU A 111 7.24 -0.37 -13.60
N TRP A 112 8.15 -1.32 -13.37
CA TRP A 112 7.79 -2.68 -12.94
C TRP A 112 7.77 -2.81 -11.41
N ILE A 113 6.59 -3.12 -10.85
CA ILE A 113 6.39 -3.29 -9.41
C ILE A 113 5.74 -4.66 -9.14
N ASN A 114 6.52 -5.58 -8.58
CA ASN A 114 6.08 -6.92 -8.18
C ASN A 114 5.43 -7.74 -9.31
N GLY A 115 5.92 -7.55 -10.55
CA GLY A 115 5.41 -8.24 -11.74
C GLY A 115 4.26 -7.53 -12.44
N ASP A 116 3.83 -6.35 -11.96
CA ASP A 116 2.86 -5.51 -12.66
C ASP A 116 3.50 -4.27 -13.29
N ASP A 117 2.80 -3.81 -14.31
CA ASP A 117 3.01 -2.57 -15.03
C ASP A 117 2.48 -1.33 -14.31
N GLY A 118 3.36 -0.35 -14.22
CA GLY A 118 3.06 1.02 -13.87
C GLY A 118 3.74 1.98 -14.84
N MET A 119 3.48 3.27 -14.63
CA MET A 119 4.03 4.37 -15.40
C MET A 119 4.62 5.40 -14.45
N ARG A 120 5.80 5.91 -14.78
CA ARG A 120 6.40 7.07 -14.13
C ARG A 120 6.30 8.29 -15.03
N PHE A 121 5.76 9.38 -14.50
CA PHE A 121 5.71 10.67 -15.18
C PHE A 121 6.62 11.65 -14.46
N GLU A 122 7.67 12.14 -15.11
CA GLU A 122 8.46 13.27 -14.60
C GLU A 122 7.66 14.56 -14.82
N ILE A 123 7.53 15.36 -13.77
CA ILE A 123 6.76 16.59 -13.74
C ILE A 123 7.69 17.75 -13.41
N GLU A 124 7.61 18.79 -14.23
CA GLU A 124 8.23 20.07 -13.96
C GLU A 124 7.17 21.14 -13.74
N ALA A 125 7.35 21.93 -12.69
CA ALA A 125 6.47 23.05 -12.39
C ALA A 125 7.26 24.29 -11.95
N LYS A 126 6.62 25.45 -12.07
CA LYS A 126 7.05 26.70 -11.44
C LYS A 126 6.15 27.02 -10.25
N ILE A 127 6.78 27.39 -9.13
CA ILE A 127 6.11 27.93 -7.95
C ILE A 127 6.83 29.23 -7.58
N GLY A 128 6.24 30.37 -7.95
CA GLY A 128 6.94 31.66 -7.91
C GLY A 128 8.14 31.65 -8.87
N THR A 129 9.34 31.94 -8.35
CA THR A 129 10.59 31.86 -9.12
C THR A 129 11.21 30.46 -9.14
N ALA A 130 10.77 29.56 -8.26
CA ALA A 130 11.37 28.25 -8.09
C ALA A 130 10.91 27.28 -9.18
N LYS A 131 11.86 26.57 -9.78
CA LYS A 131 11.62 25.45 -10.70
C LYS A 131 11.68 24.15 -9.91
N ILE A 132 10.55 23.46 -9.81
CA ILE A 132 10.38 22.24 -9.03
C ILE A 132 10.29 21.06 -9.99
N LYS A 133 11.04 19.99 -9.69
CA LYS A 133 11.03 18.74 -10.46
C LYS A 133 10.66 17.59 -9.54
N THR A 134 9.65 16.83 -9.91
CA THR A 134 9.16 15.66 -9.18
C THR A 134 8.78 14.57 -10.17
N HIS A 135 8.37 13.40 -9.67
CA HIS A 135 7.71 12.40 -10.48
C HIS A 135 6.50 11.82 -9.77
N VAL A 136 5.57 11.34 -10.59
CA VAL A 136 4.39 10.59 -10.14
C VAL A 136 4.51 9.16 -10.66
N ASP A 137 4.55 8.22 -9.73
CA ASP A 137 4.50 6.79 -10.00
C ASP A 137 3.05 6.33 -9.93
N VAL A 138 2.55 5.89 -11.07
CA VAL A 138 1.17 5.47 -11.27
C VAL A 138 1.13 3.97 -11.50
N THR A 139 0.41 3.28 -10.63
CA THR A 139 0.12 1.85 -10.78
C THR A 139 -1.39 1.61 -10.80
N GLY A 140 -1.81 0.41 -11.15
CA GLY A 140 -3.20 0.02 -10.93
C GLY A 140 -3.46 -1.46 -11.15
N GLY A 141 -4.65 -1.89 -10.75
CA GLY A 141 -5.07 -3.29 -10.78
C GLY A 141 -5.05 -3.95 -9.41
N SER A 142 -5.69 -5.11 -9.30
CA SER A 142 -5.99 -5.78 -8.03
C SER A 142 -4.76 -6.16 -7.22
N ARG A 143 -3.65 -6.54 -7.86
CA ARG A 143 -2.39 -6.91 -7.18
C ARG A 143 -1.70 -5.71 -6.51
N GLN A 144 -1.98 -4.48 -6.93
CA GLN A 144 -1.37 -3.27 -6.36
C GLN A 144 -2.18 -2.67 -5.20
N LEU A 145 -3.43 -3.11 -5.04
CA LEU A 145 -4.30 -2.72 -3.95
C LEU A 145 -3.95 -3.48 -2.68
N PRO A 146 -4.08 -2.88 -1.49
CA PRO A 146 -4.04 -3.60 -0.22
C PRO A 146 -5.22 -4.58 -0.09
N LEU A 147 -5.07 -5.59 0.77
CA LEU A 147 -6.15 -6.52 1.13
C LEU A 147 -7.36 -5.75 1.66
N ASN A 148 -7.13 -4.80 2.56
CA ASN A 148 -8.16 -3.94 3.09
C ASN A 148 -8.18 -2.59 2.36
N THR A 149 -9.30 -2.26 1.72
CA THR A 149 -9.46 -0.94 1.10
C THR A 149 -9.38 0.13 2.20
N PRO A 150 -8.45 1.09 2.11
CA PRO A 150 -8.30 2.08 3.15
C PRO A 150 -9.52 2.99 3.24
N SER A 151 -9.82 3.47 4.44
CA SER A 151 -10.77 4.56 4.64
C SER A 151 -10.17 5.89 4.20
N ARG A 152 -11.01 6.86 3.85
CA ARG A 152 -10.54 8.23 3.58
C ARG A 152 -9.94 8.80 4.86
N SER A 153 -8.74 9.37 4.75
CA SER A 153 -8.04 10.00 5.86
C SER A 153 -7.41 11.33 5.42
N VAL A 154 -6.68 11.95 6.35
CA VAL A 154 -6.09 13.27 6.21
C VAL A 154 -4.57 13.13 6.28
N GLY A 155 -3.90 13.58 5.22
CA GLY A 155 -2.45 13.64 5.15
C GLY A 155 -1.89 14.74 6.05
N SER A 156 -0.63 14.59 6.40
CA SER A 156 0.09 15.51 7.27
C SER A 156 0.33 16.88 6.64
N THR A 157 0.31 17.93 7.45
CA THR A 157 0.79 19.27 7.06
C THR A 157 2.11 19.58 7.77
N PHE A 158 2.98 20.37 7.14
CA PHE A 158 4.27 20.76 7.71
C PHE A 158 4.51 22.28 7.74
N PHE A 159 3.59 23.10 7.21
CA PHE A 159 3.66 24.56 7.35
C PHE A 159 2.29 25.18 7.65
N ALA A 160 2.30 26.35 8.29
CA ALA A 160 1.08 27.05 8.70
C ALA A 160 0.21 27.48 7.50
N GLY A 161 -1.09 27.18 7.57
CA GLY A 161 -2.05 27.47 6.51
C GLY A 161 -1.93 26.55 5.28
N GLN A 162 -1.20 25.44 5.40
CA GLN A 162 -1.30 24.35 4.42
C GLN A 162 -2.66 23.66 4.56
N VAL A 163 -3.32 23.39 3.43
CA VAL A 163 -4.55 22.61 3.42
C VAL A 163 -4.17 21.13 3.47
N PRO A 164 -4.62 20.34 4.46
CA PRO A 164 -4.34 18.91 4.51
C PRO A 164 -4.81 18.17 3.24
N LEU A 165 -4.06 17.17 2.78
CA LEU A 165 -4.47 16.32 1.66
C LEU A 165 -5.51 15.30 2.14
N HIS A 166 -6.74 15.39 1.63
CA HIS A 166 -7.78 14.41 1.93
C HIS A 166 -7.83 13.35 0.83
N GLY A 167 -7.63 12.09 1.18
CA GLY A 167 -7.57 11.01 0.19
C GLY A 167 -7.63 9.63 0.84
N PHE A 168 -7.47 8.61 0.01
CA PHE A 168 -7.29 7.24 0.49
C PHE A 168 -5.80 7.03 0.69
N PHE A 169 -5.34 6.83 1.91
CA PHE A 169 -3.93 6.57 2.20
C PHE A 169 -3.77 5.08 2.47
N GLN A 170 -2.73 4.48 1.90
CA GLN A 170 -2.34 3.12 2.28
C GLN A 170 -2.05 3.08 3.78
N SER A 171 -2.50 2.03 4.47
CA SER A 171 -2.16 1.87 5.88
C SER A 171 -0.66 1.58 6.05
N PHE A 172 -0.12 1.87 7.22
CA PHE A 172 1.27 1.53 7.53
C PHE A 172 1.48 0.03 7.50
N GLU A 173 0.49 -0.77 7.88
CA GLU A 173 0.53 -2.24 7.84
C GLU A 173 0.72 -2.76 6.41
N SER A 174 -0.10 -2.30 5.45
CA SER A 174 0.05 -2.70 4.05
C SER A 174 1.37 -2.18 3.46
N GLN A 175 1.88 -1.04 3.94
CA GLN A 175 3.18 -0.52 3.54
C GLN A 175 4.34 -1.38 4.08
N VAL A 176 4.25 -1.88 5.32
CA VAL A 176 5.20 -2.86 5.86
C VAL A 176 5.21 -4.11 4.98
N ALA A 177 4.04 -4.65 4.64
CA ALA A 177 3.92 -5.82 3.76
C ALA A 177 4.57 -5.57 2.38
N ASP A 178 4.33 -4.40 1.78
CA ASP A 178 4.94 -4.01 0.51
C ASP A 178 6.47 -3.98 0.56
N LYS A 179 7.02 -3.43 1.64
CA LYS A 179 8.47 -3.30 1.86
C LYS A 179 9.10 -4.64 2.21
N LEU A 180 8.48 -5.43 3.10
CA LEU A 180 8.96 -6.78 3.46
C LEU A 180 9.04 -7.68 2.25
N ALA A 181 8.01 -7.73 1.39
CA ALA A 181 8.08 -8.49 0.14
C ALA A 181 9.26 -8.04 -0.74
N SER A 182 9.53 -6.72 -0.79
CA SER A 182 10.61 -6.16 -1.59
C SER A 182 12.01 -6.45 -1.04
N VAL A 183 12.19 -6.52 0.29
CA VAL A 183 13.50 -6.79 0.90
C VAL A 183 13.74 -8.27 1.13
N ALA A 184 12.73 -9.06 1.48
CA ALA A 184 12.89 -10.47 1.84
C ALA A 184 13.06 -11.37 0.60
N LEU A 185 12.37 -11.07 -0.51
CA LEU A 185 12.37 -11.92 -1.71
C LEU A 185 13.46 -11.55 -2.74
N ARG A 186 14.17 -10.43 -2.52
CA ARG A 186 15.12 -9.89 -3.50
C ARG A 186 16.52 -9.74 -2.90
N PRO A 187 17.37 -10.78 -2.98
CA PRO A 187 18.73 -10.73 -2.41
C PRO A 187 19.61 -9.64 -3.05
N ASP A 188 19.30 -9.23 -4.27
CA ASP A 188 19.97 -8.18 -5.03
C ASP A 188 19.41 -6.77 -4.78
N THR A 189 18.49 -6.62 -3.82
CA THR A 189 17.77 -5.35 -3.63
C THR A 189 18.73 -4.19 -3.32
N THR A 190 18.52 -3.09 -4.05
CA THR A 190 19.18 -1.79 -3.80
C THR A 190 18.23 -0.81 -3.11
N ARG A 191 17.10 -1.31 -2.60
CA ARG A 191 16.07 -0.51 -1.95
C ARG A 191 16.45 -0.16 -0.51
N TRP A 192 17.64 0.42 -0.32
CA TRP A 192 18.21 0.79 0.98
C TRP A 192 17.26 1.61 1.86
N LYS A 193 16.44 2.46 1.22
CA LYS A 193 15.40 3.24 1.92
C LYS A 193 14.37 2.37 2.66
N ASP A 194 14.06 1.19 2.14
CA ASP A 194 13.03 0.32 2.71
C ASP A 194 13.48 -0.31 4.03
N PHE A 195 14.79 -0.54 4.23
CA PHE A 195 15.32 -0.97 5.53
C PHE A 195 15.12 0.10 6.61
N THR A 196 15.45 1.36 6.31
CA THR A 196 15.20 2.47 7.24
C THR A 196 13.72 2.64 7.52
N ASP A 197 12.88 2.55 6.47
CA ASP A 197 11.44 2.66 6.62
C ASP A 197 10.89 1.50 7.48
N LEU A 198 11.37 0.27 7.32
CA LEU A 198 10.97 -0.89 8.14
C LEU A 198 11.43 -0.78 9.60
N SER A 199 12.66 -0.33 9.86
CA SER A 199 13.17 -0.08 11.23
C SER A 199 12.39 1.03 11.93
N MET A 200 11.91 2.05 11.20
CA MET A 200 11.00 3.05 11.76
C MET A 200 9.61 2.46 12.04
N LEU A 201 9.05 1.70 11.08
CA LEU A 201 7.72 1.10 11.21
C LEU A 201 7.68 0.02 12.30
N SER A 202 8.76 -0.70 12.56
CA SER A 202 8.83 -1.70 13.64
C SER A 202 8.71 -1.09 15.05
N LYS A 203 8.98 0.22 15.17
CA LYS A 203 8.86 0.99 16.42
C LYS A 203 7.48 1.63 16.59
N MET A 204 6.62 1.50 15.58
CA MET A 204 5.22 1.88 15.67
C MET A 204 4.41 0.71 16.21
N ASP A 205 3.36 1.00 16.98
CA ASP A 205 2.45 -0.01 17.55
C ASP A 205 1.46 -0.51 16.48
N LEU A 206 1.99 -1.16 15.43
CA LEU A 206 1.23 -1.68 14.29
C LEU A 206 0.75 -3.11 14.55
N ASP A 207 -0.42 -3.45 14.02
CA ASP A 207 -0.97 -4.80 14.14
C ASP A 207 -0.25 -5.78 13.21
N LYS A 208 0.63 -6.59 13.80
CA LYS A 208 1.42 -7.63 13.10
C LYS A 208 0.53 -8.69 12.43
N THR A 209 -0.68 -8.92 12.91
CA THR A 209 -1.64 -9.85 12.31
C THR A 209 -2.17 -9.30 10.99
N ILE A 210 -2.49 -8.00 10.95
CA ILE A 210 -2.89 -7.31 9.71
C ILE A 210 -1.73 -7.31 8.72
N ILE A 211 -0.50 -7.02 9.19
CA ILE A 211 0.70 -7.04 8.32
C ILE A 211 0.90 -8.44 7.71
N ALA A 212 0.79 -9.50 8.51
CA ALA A 212 0.91 -10.88 8.03
C ALA A 212 -0.16 -11.19 6.97
N ALA A 213 -1.41 -10.81 7.20
CA ALA A 213 -2.50 -11.00 6.25
C ALA A 213 -2.26 -10.24 4.93
N GLU A 214 -1.81 -8.99 4.99
CA GLU A 214 -1.45 -8.17 3.83
C GLU A 214 -0.27 -8.79 3.04
N LEU A 215 0.76 -9.26 3.74
CA LEU A 215 1.91 -9.91 3.11
C LEU A 215 1.48 -11.20 2.40
N ALA A 216 0.69 -12.06 3.05
CA ALA A 216 0.18 -13.28 2.43
C ALA A 216 -0.71 -12.98 1.22
N TYR A 217 -1.63 -12.02 1.33
CA TYR A 217 -2.49 -11.59 0.23
C TYR A 217 -1.66 -11.14 -0.97
N LYS A 218 -0.64 -10.31 -0.74
CA LYS A 218 0.23 -9.82 -1.80
C LYS A 218 1.02 -10.94 -2.49
N LEU A 219 1.54 -11.88 -1.70
CA LEU A 219 2.33 -12.99 -2.22
C LEU A 219 1.46 -14.06 -2.91
N SER A 220 0.16 -14.13 -2.62
CA SER A 220 -0.79 -15.03 -3.31
C SER A 220 -0.90 -14.77 -4.81
N PHE A 221 -0.49 -13.59 -5.29
CA PHE A 221 -0.44 -13.31 -6.72
C PHE A 221 0.82 -13.84 -7.43
N GLN A 222 1.82 -14.27 -6.67
CA GLN A 222 3.09 -14.83 -7.17
C GLN A 222 3.20 -16.32 -6.88
N PHE A 223 2.59 -16.78 -5.80
CA PHE A 223 2.65 -18.15 -5.31
C PHE A 223 1.25 -18.75 -5.24
N SER A 224 1.11 -20.01 -5.66
CA SER A 224 -0.22 -20.64 -5.81
C SER A 224 -0.78 -21.17 -4.49
N THR A 225 0.08 -21.48 -3.53
CA THR A 225 -0.31 -22.07 -2.24
C THR A 225 0.30 -21.29 -1.06
N GLU A 226 -0.32 -21.39 0.12
CA GLU A 226 0.26 -20.81 1.34
C GLU A 226 1.61 -21.46 1.70
N GLU A 227 1.78 -22.75 1.37
CA GLU A 227 3.06 -23.45 1.44
C GLU A 227 4.16 -22.76 0.63
N ASP A 228 3.88 -22.43 -0.63
CA ASP A 228 4.83 -21.79 -1.53
C ASP A 228 5.19 -20.39 -1.02
N VAL A 229 4.21 -19.65 -0.47
CA VAL A 229 4.46 -18.34 0.18
C VAL A 229 5.42 -18.50 1.35
N LEU A 230 5.18 -19.47 2.24
CA LEU A 230 6.06 -19.71 3.39
C LEU A 230 7.45 -20.22 2.98
N ALA A 231 7.53 -21.01 1.91
CA ALA A 231 8.80 -21.49 1.37
C ALA A 231 9.64 -20.34 0.78
N ALA A 232 8.98 -19.38 0.13
CA ALA A 232 9.63 -18.17 -0.40
C ALA A 232 10.09 -17.20 0.69
N LEU A 233 9.52 -17.30 1.90
CA LEU A 233 9.87 -16.50 3.08
C LEU A 233 10.76 -17.32 4.04
N PRO A 234 12.09 -17.37 3.82
CA PRO A 234 12.98 -18.14 4.70
C PRO A 234 12.98 -17.57 6.13
N GLU A 235 13.36 -18.38 7.11
CA GLU A 235 13.43 -17.92 8.50
C GLU A 235 14.34 -16.69 8.68
N ILE A 236 15.43 -16.65 7.93
CA ILE A 236 16.35 -15.51 7.84
C ILE A 236 16.51 -15.17 6.36
N PRO A 237 15.93 -14.05 5.88
CA PRO A 237 16.18 -13.58 4.53
C PRO A 237 17.66 -13.24 4.34
N ALA A 238 18.21 -13.55 3.15
CA ALA A 238 19.61 -13.27 2.84
C ALA A 238 19.96 -11.78 3.04
N THR A 239 19.04 -10.88 2.71
CA THR A 239 19.18 -9.43 2.89
C THR A 239 19.17 -8.95 4.34
N MET A 240 18.88 -9.85 5.29
CA MET A 240 18.87 -9.59 6.73
C MET A 240 19.84 -10.51 7.48
N SER A 241 20.71 -11.23 6.76
CA SER A 241 21.78 -12.03 7.36
C SER A 241 22.92 -11.14 7.86
N PHE A 242 23.72 -11.66 8.79
CA PHE A 242 24.86 -10.91 9.32
C PHE A 242 25.88 -10.59 8.22
N GLU A 243 26.14 -11.55 7.34
CA GLU A 243 27.07 -11.43 6.22
C GLU A 243 26.64 -10.32 5.25
N TYR A 244 25.35 -10.24 4.92
CA TYR A 244 24.84 -9.18 4.04
C TYR A 244 24.97 -7.80 4.68
N VAL A 245 24.68 -7.69 5.98
CA VAL A 245 24.77 -6.42 6.72
C VAL A 245 26.21 -5.95 6.80
N GLU A 246 27.16 -6.84 7.07
CA GLU A 246 28.58 -6.52 7.09
C GLU A 246 29.08 -6.06 5.71
N GLU A 247 28.71 -6.80 4.65
CA GLU A 247 29.10 -6.47 3.28
C GLU A 247 28.51 -5.12 2.82
N LYS A 248 27.23 -4.88 3.10
CA LYS A 248 26.47 -3.74 2.56
C LYS A 248 26.47 -2.51 3.47
N GLY A 249 26.92 -2.61 4.72
CA GLY A 249 26.93 -1.49 5.68
C GLY A 249 27.62 -0.24 5.14
N ARG A 250 28.79 -0.40 4.50
CA ARG A 250 29.52 0.73 3.87
C ARG A 250 28.73 1.35 2.71
N VAL A 251 28.09 0.52 1.89
CA VAL A 251 27.29 0.98 0.74
C VAL A 251 26.06 1.74 1.23
N TRP A 252 25.38 1.22 2.25
CA TRP A 252 24.22 1.85 2.87
C TRP A 252 24.59 3.20 3.51
N LYS A 253 25.71 3.27 4.23
CA LYS A 253 26.21 4.53 4.80
C LYS A 253 26.49 5.57 3.72
N ALA A 254 27.24 5.20 2.67
CA ALA A 254 27.51 6.09 1.55
C ALA A 254 26.22 6.54 0.83
N TRP A 255 25.22 5.66 0.75
CA TRP A 255 23.91 5.99 0.20
C TRP A 255 23.16 7.01 1.06
N ASN A 256 23.17 6.88 2.40
CA ASN A 256 22.54 7.85 3.30
C ASN A 256 23.17 9.24 3.19
N GLU A 257 24.51 9.30 3.18
CA GLU A 257 25.28 10.54 3.05
C GLU A 257 24.92 11.27 1.74
N ARG A 258 24.92 10.56 0.60
CA ARG A 258 24.54 11.13 -0.71
C ARG A 258 23.10 11.65 -0.77
N ASN A 259 22.20 11.03 0.00
CA ASN A 259 20.78 11.43 0.02
C ASN A 259 20.45 12.45 1.12
N GLY A 260 21.48 12.93 1.85
CA GLY A 260 21.34 13.90 2.94
C GLY A 260 20.53 13.36 4.11
N ARG A 261 20.45 12.02 4.27
CA ARG A 261 19.72 11.39 5.37
C ARG A 261 20.62 11.37 6.60
N LYS A 262 20.17 12.01 7.67
CA LYS A 262 20.77 11.89 9.00
C LYS A 262 20.23 10.63 9.67
N VAL A 263 20.72 9.46 9.26
CA VAL A 263 20.44 8.23 9.99
C VAL A 263 21.51 8.09 11.06
N SER A 264 21.11 8.22 12.33
CA SER A 264 22.01 8.07 13.48
C SER A 264 22.33 6.61 13.81
N ALA A 265 21.49 5.68 13.35
CA ALA A 265 21.63 4.26 13.58
C ALA A 265 22.65 3.63 12.62
N ASP A 266 23.41 2.65 13.12
CA ASP A 266 24.24 1.81 12.28
C ASP A 266 23.37 0.90 11.39
N PHE A 267 23.88 0.45 10.25
CA PHE A 267 23.13 -0.46 9.39
C PHE A 267 22.81 -1.76 10.11
N THR A 268 23.68 -2.19 11.02
CA THR A 268 23.46 -3.35 11.87
C THR A 268 22.20 -3.22 12.71
N ASP A 269 22.01 -2.09 13.39
CA ASP A 269 20.81 -1.84 14.20
C ASP A 269 19.54 -1.85 13.34
N VAL A 270 19.60 -1.17 12.19
CA VAL A 270 18.47 -1.11 11.24
C VAL A 270 18.12 -2.50 10.73
N ALA A 271 19.10 -3.32 10.39
CA ALA A 271 18.88 -4.67 9.90
C ALA A 271 18.38 -5.62 11.00
N CYS A 272 18.86 -5.47 12.24
CA CYS A 272 18.34 -6.18 13.41
C CYS A 272 16.87 -5.85 13.66
N ASP A 273 16.50 -4.56 13.63
CA ASP A 273 15.10 -4.13 13.73
C ASP A 273 14.24 -4.80 12.64
N CYS A 274 14.72 -4.77 11.39
CA CYS A 274 14.02 -5.39 10.27
C CYS A 274 13.85 -6.91 10.45
N ARG A 275 14.90 -7.59 10.88
CA ARG A 275 14.92 -9.06 11.07
C ARG A 275 13.96 -9.49 12.18
N ASN A 276 13.98 -8.81 13.31
CA ASN A 276 13.07 -9.10 14.43
C ASN A 276 11.62 -8.87 14.01
N PHE A 277 11.36 -7.74 13.33
CA PHE A 277 10.01 -7.43 12.88
C PHE A 277 9.49 -8.44 11.85
N TYR A 278 10.34 -8.81 10.88
CA TYR A 278 10.06 -9.87 9.92
C TYR A 278 9.80 -11.22 10.61
N HIS A 279 10.62 -11.59 11.60
CA HIS A 279 10.48 -12.84 12.32
C HIS A 279 9.10 -12.95 12.97
N ASP A 280 8.67 -11.92 13.70
CA ASP A 280 7.37 -11.90 14.37
C ASP A 280 6.22 -12.09 13.38
N ILE A 281 6.25 -11.37 12.24
CA ILE A 281 5.24 -11.46 11.19
C ILE A 281 5.23 -12.86 10.56
N ARG A 282 6.42 -13.44 10.32
CA ARG A 282 6.56 -14.79 9.78
C ARG A 282 6.01 -15.83 10.75
N GLN A 283 6.23 -15.70 12.06
CA GLN A 283 5.68 -16.65 13.05
C GLN A 283 4.15 -16.68 13.01
N ILE A 284 3.50 -15.54 12.79
CA ILE A 284 2.04 -15.47 12.61
C ILE A 284 1.61 -16.26 11.37
N LEU A 285 2.31 -16.11 10.24
CA LEU A 285 2.04 -16.86 9.01
C LEU A 285 2.23 -18.37 9.21
N VAL A 286 3.31 -18.79 9.89
CA VAL A 286 3.59 -20.20 10.20
C VAL A 286 2.51 -20.78 11.12
N ALA A 287 2.11 -20.03 12.15
CA ALA A 287 1.05 -20.45 13.06
C ALA A 287 -0.28 -20.67 12.33
N LYS A 288 -0.65 -19.75 11.44
CA LYS A 288 -1.86 -19.85 10.61
C LYS A 288 -1.83 -21.11 9.73
N ALA A 289 -0.75 -21.31 8.97
CA ALA A 289 -0.62 -22.49 8.11
C ALA A 289 -0.65 -23.82 8.90
N ARG A 290 -0.15 -23.84 10.15
CA ARG A 290 -0.26 -25.03 11.02
C ARG A 290 -1.70 -25.30 11.48
N VAL A 291 -2.50 -24.26 11.72
CA VAL A 291 -3.92 -24.41 12.09
C VAL A 291 -4.71 -24.97 10.91
N ASP A 292 -4.50 -24.46 9.71
CA ASP A 292 -5.20 -24.92 8.50
C ASP A 292 -4.81 -26.36 8.12
N ARG A 293 -3.60 -26.80 8.52
CA ARG A 293 -3.14 -28.19 8.39
C ARG A 293 -3.71 -29.18 9.39
N LYS A 294 -4.32 -28.73 10.50
CA LYS A 294 -5.04 -29.68 11.36
C LYS A 294 -6.09 -30.32 10.47
N PRO A 295 -6.07 -31.65 10.26
CA PRO A 295 -7.11 -32.28 9.48
C PRO A 295 -8.40 -31.83 10.14
N ARG A 296 -9.24 -31.07 9.40
CA ARG A 296 -10.63 -30.93 9.78
C ARG A 296 -11.02 -32.36 10.07
N LEU A 297 -11.32 -32.67 11.33
CA LEU A 297 -11.92 -33.94 11.70
C LEU A 297 -13.13 -33.97 10.79
N ARG A 298 -13.00 -34.64 9.64
CA ARG A 298 -14.11 -34.98 8.77
C ARG A 298 -14.96 -35.73 9.76
N SER A 299 -16.02 -35.10 10.24
CA SER A 299 -17.09 -35.79 10.96
C SER A 299 -17.27 -37.05 10.15
N ARG A 300 -16.89 -38.21 10.71
CA ARG A 300 -16.80 -39.44 9.91
C ARG A 300 -18.13 -39.53 9.16
N PRO A 301 -18.18 -39.89 7.88
CA PRO A 301 -19.46 -40.03 7.17
C PRO A 301 -20.48 -40.83 8.00
N ALA A 302 -19.98 -41.80 8.78
CA ALA A 302 -20.70 -42.56 9.81
C ALA A 302 -21.35 -41.71 10.94
N GLN A 303 -20.69 -40.67 11.46
CA GLN A 303 -21.24 -39.78 12.48
C GLN A 303 -22.28 -38.83 11.91
N GLN A 304 -22.10 -38.34 10.68
CA GLN A 304 -23.12 -37.53 10.00
C GLN A 304 -24.33 -38.37 9.59
N SER A 305 -24.12 -39.60 9.10
CA SER A 305 -25.22 -40.53 8.81
C SER A 305 -25.95 -40.94 10.09
N TYR A 306 -25.25 -41.13 11.21
CA TYR A 306 -25.86 -41.46 12.49
C TYR A 306 -26.69 -40.29 13.05
N ALA A 307 -26.16 -39.05 13.00
CA ALA A 307 -26.92 -37.86 13.39
C ALA A 307 -28.16 -37.64 12.49
N LEU A 308 -28.03 -37.84 11.17
CA LEU A 308 -29.16 -37.79 10.24
C LEU A 308 -30.17 -38.92 10.48
N GLN A 309 -29.72 -40.12 10.88
CA GLN A 309 -30.60 -41.22 11.25
C GLN A 309 -31.35 -40.94 12.55
N GLN A 310 -30.69 -40.37 13.56
CA GLN A 310 -31.35 -39.96 14.81
C GLN A 310 -32.40 -38.87 14.56
N ILE A 311 -32.09 -37.84 13.76
CA ILE A 311 -33.06 -36.80 13.38
C ILE A 311 -34.23 -37.41 12.59
N ARG A 312 -33.96 -38.31 11.64
CA ARG A 312 -35.02 -39.01 10.90
C ARG A 312 -35.89 -39.87 11.81
N GLN A 313 -35.30 -40.50 12.82
CA GLN A 313 -36.02 -41.34 13.76
C GLN A 313 -36.87 -40.50 14.71
N GLU A 314 -36.34 -39.40 15.25
CA GLU A 314 -37.09 -38.42 16.05
C GLU A 314 -38.25 -37.82 15.26
N VAL A 315 -38.05 -37.44 14.00
CA VAL A 315 -39.12 -36.93 13.11
C VAL A 315 -40.17 -37.99 12.80
N ARG A 316 -39.80 -39.28 12.78
CA ARG A 316 -40.72 -40.39 12.53
C ARG A 316 -41.51 -40.80 13.78
N GLU A 317 -40.92 -40.60 14.96
CA GLU A 317 -41.53 -40.87 16.26
C GLU A 317 -42.42 -39.70 16.72
N ASN A 318 -42.11 -38.46 16.34
CA ASN A 318 -42.99 -37.30 16.51
C ASN A 318 -44.13 -37.29 15.48
N LYS A 319 -45.17 -38.11 15.73
CA LYS A 319 -46.43 -38.16 14.93
C LYS A 319 -47.34 -36.93 15.11
N GLY A 320 -46.77 -35.73 15.23
CA GLY A 320 -47.51 -34.48 15.34
C GLY A 320 -47.27 -33.57 14.12
N ASN A 321 -48.24 -33.48 13.22
CA ASN A 321 -48.36 -32.49 12.14
C ASN A 321 -47.16 -32.26 11.18
N VAL A 322 -46.17 -33.15 11.12
CA VAL A 322 -45.09 -33.05 10.11
C VAL A 322 -45.45 -33.86 8.87
N ILE A 323 -45.80 -33.16 7.79
CA ILE A 323 -46.02 -33.75 6.46
C ILE A 323 -44.65 -34.00 5.81
N GLN A 324 -44.26 -35.26 5.61
CA GLN A 324 -43.06 -35.58 4.83
C GLN A 324 -43.32 -35.36 3.34
N MET A 325 -42.81 -34.25 2.81
CA MET A 325 -42.96 -33.88 1.38
C MET A 325 -42.40 -34.93 0.41
N GLY A 326 -41.55 -35.85 0.88
CA GLY A 326 -41.02 -36.97 0.10
C GLY A 326 -42.08 -38.02 -0.26
N ASP A 327 -43.09 -38.22 0.59
CA ASP A 327 -44.17 -39.20 0.36
C ASP A 327 -45.13 -38.78 -0.77
N TYR A 328 -45.07 -37.50 -1.15
CA TYR A 328 -45.85 -36.91 -2.24
C TYR A 328 -45.06 -36.82 -3.54
N ARG A 329 -43.89 -37.45 -3.62
CA ARG A 329 -43.12 -37.55 -4.87
C ARG A 329 -43.27 -38.93 -5.48
N ASP A 330 -43.51 -38.94 -6.78
CA ASP A 330 -43.49 -40.15 -7.57
C ASP A 330 -42.06 -40.75 -7.56
N PRO A 331 -41.87 -42.02 -7.17
CA PRO A 331 -40.54 -42.59 -6.96
C PRO A 331 -39.75 -42.80 -8.27
N GLN A 332 -40.40 -42.78 -9.44
CA GLN A 332 -39.74 -42.95 -10.74
C GLN A 332 -39.42 -41.60 -11.38
N THR A 333 -40.29 -40.62 -11.22
CA THR A 333 -40.15 -39.30 -11.89
C THR A 333 -39.73 -38.18 -10.96
N LEU A 334 -39.77 -38.41 -9.64
CA LEU A 334 -39.56 -37.43 -8.57
C LEU A 334 -40.50 -36.22 -8.61
N ALA A 335 -41.54 -36.27 -9.46
CA ALA A 335 -42.53 -35.23 -9.62
C ALA A 335 -43.49 -35.21 -8.42
N PHE A 336 -43.88 -34.02 -7.97
CA PHE A 336 -44.80 -33.85 -6.86
C PHE A 336 -46.24 -34.16 -7.30
N LYS A 337 -46.90 -35.10 -6.62
CA LYS A 337 -48.31 -35.47 -6.80
C LYS A 337 -49.01 -35.45 -5.44
N PRO A 338 -49.79 -34.40 -5.12
CA PRO A 338 -50.63 -34.42 -3.94
C PRO A 338 -51.71 -35.48 -4.11
N LYS A 339 -51.86 -36.38 -3.13
CA LYS A 339 -53.04 -37.25 -3.00
C LYS A 339 -54.06 -36.49 -2.16
N TRP A 340 -55.19 -36.14 -2.76
CA TRP A 340 -56.34 -35.58 -2.06
C TRP A 340 -57.17 -36.70 -1.45
#